data_AF-A0A5D3AFR4-F1
#
_entry.id   AF-A0A5D3AFR4-F1
#
_cell.length_a   1.000
_cell.length_b   1.000
_cell.length_c   1.000
_cell.angle_alpha   90.00
_cell.angle_beta   90.00
_cell.angle_gamma   90.00
#
_symmetry.space_group_name_H-M   'P 1'
#
loop_
_entity.id
_entity.type
_entity.pdbx_description
1 polymer ?
#
loop_
_entity_poly.entity_id
_entity_poly.type
_entity_poly.pdbx_seq_one_letter_code
_entity_poly.pdbx_strand_id
1 'polypeptide(L)'
;MPEIRRLFEEAISKPSPLHDSDHDVLPLVAPFYHKWSNMYGKPFLYWSGSQPRLAISDPELIKEVTMDTGGGSFDKTGFDKGKILFGQ
;
A
#
# COMPACT_ATOMS: atom_id res chain seq x y z
N MET A 1 -1.73 0.05 14.83
CA MET A 1 -2.65 -0.73 13.97
C MET A 1 -2.52 -2.21 14.30
N PRO A 2 -3.26 -2.74 15.28
CA PRO A 2 -3.14 -4.14 15.69
C PRO A 2 -3.42 -5.14 14.56
N GLU A 3 -4.43 -4.88 13.73
CA GLU A 3 -4.77 -5.79 12.62
C GLU A 3 -3.71 -5.81 11.52
N ILE A 4 -3.21 -4.64 11.09
CA ILE A 4 -2.13 -4.59 10.10
C ILE A 4 -0.89 -5.32 10.63
N ARG A 5 -0.52 -5.13 11.91
CA ARG A 5 0.59 -5.84 12.53
C ARG A 5 0.37 -7.36 12.52
N ARG A 6 -0.82 -7.81 12.90
CA ARG A 6 -1.19 -9.24 12.87
C ARG A 6 -1.06 -9.84 11.47
N LEU A 7 -1.48 -9.11 10.44
CA LEU A 7 -1.36 -9.56 9.05
C LEU A 7 0.10 -9.68 8.59
N PHE A 8 0.98 -8.80 9.06
CA PHE A 8 2.43 -8.93 8.83
C PHE A 8 3.01 -10.13 9.58
N GLU A 9 2.67 -10.34 10.85
CA GLU A 9 3.10 -11.50 11.63
C GLU A 9 2.66 -12.82 10.97
N GLU A 10 1.42 -12.87 10.49
CA GLU A 10 0.87 -14.02 9.75
C GLU A 10 1.64 -14.25 8.44
N ALA A 11 1.93 -13.21 7.67
CA ALA A 11 2.68 -13.31 6.41
C ALA A 11 4.12 -13.81 6.64
N ILE A 12 4.78 -13.35 7.70
CA ILE A 12 6.14 -13.76 8.06
C ILE A 12 6.17 -15.21 8.58
N SER A 13 5.12 -15.64 9.28
CA SER A 13 5.03 -17.00 9.82
C SER A 13 4.83 -18.09 8.77
N LYS A 14 4.33 -17.72 7.59
CA LYS A 14 4.07 -18.66 6.49
C LYS A 14 5.33 -18.87 5.65
N PRO A 15 5.55 -20.07 5.08
CA PRO A 15 6.62 -20.29 4.12
C PRO A 15 6.53 -19.27 3.00
N SER A 16 7.67 -18.73 2.57
CA SER A 16 7.66 -17.67 1.55
C SER A 16 6.95 -18.18 0.29
N PRO A 17 5.96 -17.46 -0.24
CA PRO A 17 5.30 -17.83 -1.50
C PRO A 17 6.25 -17.71 -2.71
N LEU A 18 7.42 -17.08 -2.52
CA LEU A 18 8.44 -16.90 -3.54
C LEU A 18 9.06 -18.27 -3.88
N HIS A 19 8.45 -18.95 -4.83
CA HIS A 19 9.13 -19.98 -5.62
C HIS A 19 10.11 -19.30 -6.58
N ASP A 20 11.08 -20.05 -7.10
CA ASP A 20 12.10 -19.54 -8.05
C ASP A 20 11.51 -18.86 -9.32
N SER A 21 10.20 -19.02 -9.57
CA SER A 21 9.45 -18.43 -10.68
C SER A 21 8.25 -17.55 -10.27
N ASP A 22 8.01 -17.34 -8.97
CA ASP A 22 6.91 -16.49 -8.49
C ASP A 22 7.42 -15.10 -8.10
N HIS A 23 6.91 -14.07 -8.77
CA HIS A 23 7.25 -12.68 -8.53
C HIS A 23 6.18 -11.96 -7.70
N ASP A 24 5.15 -12.66 -7.21
CA ASP A 24 4.14 -12.07 -6.34
C ASP A 24 4.66 -11.89 -4.91
N VAL A 25 5.39 -10.79 -4.71
CA VAL A 25 5.87 -10.35 -3.40
C VAL A 25 4.80 -9.60 -2.61
N LEU A 26 3.63 -9.28 -3.21
CA LEU A 26 2.62 -8.42 -2.60
C LEU A 26 2.07 -8.97 -1.27
N PRO A 27 1.82 -10.29 -1.11
CA PRO A 27 1.42 -10.87 0.17
C PRO A 27 2.46 -10.68 1.29
N LEU A 28 3.73 -10.47 0.95
CA LEU A 28 4.81 -10.28 1.92
C LEU A 28 4.99 -8.79 2.28
N VAL A 29 5.06 -7.92 1.27
CA VAL A 29 5.36 -6.49 1.48
C VAL A 29 4.14 -5.69 1.92
N ALA A 30 2.94 -6.12 1.52
CA ALA A 30 1.69 -5.44 1.86
C ALA A 30 0.55 -6.47 2.08
N PRO A 31 0.65 -7.34 3.10
CA PRO A 31 -0.34 -8.40 3.36
C PRO A 31 -1.76 -7.86 3.57
N PHE A 32 -1.88 -6.69 4.21
CA PHE A 32 -3.16 -6.01 4.39
C PHE A 32 -3.79 -5.62 3.05
N TYR A 33 -2.98 -5.08 2.13
CA TYR A 33 -3.44 -4.68 0.81
C TYR A 33 -3.85 -5.90 -0.01
N HIS A 34 -3.03 -6.95 -0.03
CA HIS A 34 -3.34 -8.21 -0.71
C HIS A 34 -4.68 -8.79 -0.21
N LYS A 35 -4.86 -8.91 1.11
CA LYS A 35 -6.08 -9.46 1.70
C LYS A 35 -7.32 -8.61 1.41
N TRP A 36 -7.24 -7.30 1.59
CA TRP A 36 -8.41 -6.42 1.46
C TRP A 36 -8.78 -6.13 0.01
N SER A 37 -7.80 -6.05 -0.90
CA SER A 37 -8.10 -5.91 -2.32
C SER A 37 -8.83 -7.13 -2.88
N ASN A 38 -8.51 -8.34 -2.41
CA ASN A 38 -9.22 -9.56 -2.79
C ASN A 38 -10.62 -9.64 -2.16
N MET A 39 -10.83 -9.02 -0.99
CA MET A 39 -12.11 -9.07 -0.27
C MET A 39 -13.10 -7.99 -0.72
N TYR A 40 -12.63 -6.77 -0.93
CA TYR A 40 -13.47 -5.60 -1.20
C TYR A 40 -13.34 -5.07 -2.64
N GLY A 41 -12.39 -5.59 -3.41
CA GLY A 41 -12.03 -5.04 -4.70
C GLY A 41 -11.12 -3.81 -4.59
N LYS A 42 -10.86 -3.17 -5.72
CA LYS A 42 -10.01 -1.98 -5.84
C LYS A 42 -10.82 -0.88 -6.57
N PRO A 43 -10.86 0.37 -6.07
CA PRO A 43 -10.22 0.87 -4.85
C PRO A 43 -10.97 0.47 -3.57
N PHE A 44 -10.29 0.53 -2.42
CA PHE A 44 -10.90 0.28 -1.10
C PHE A 44 -10.40 1.28 -0.06
N LEU A 45 -11.20 1.50 0.98
CA LEU A 45 -10.89 2.41 2.09
C LEU A 45 -10.52 1.61 3.35
N TYR A 46 -9.48 2.03 4.05
CA TYR A 46 -9.05 1.43 5.32
C TYR A 46 -8.63 2.48 6.34
N TRP A 47 -8.69 2.15 7.62
CA TRP A 47 -8.37 3.08 8.70
C TRP A 47 -6.96 2.85 9.22
N SER A 48 -6.17 3.92 9.18
CA SER A 48 -4.91 4.04 9.88
C SER A 48 -5.17 4.85 11.15
N GLY A 49 -5.78 4.18 12.14
CA GLY A 49 -6.11 4.80 13.42
C GLY A 49 -7.38 5.62 13.25
N SER A 50 -7.32 6.90 13.56
CA SER A 50 -8.41 7.84 13.25
C SER A 50 -8.37 8.37 11.82
N GLN A 51 -7.30 8.11 11.06
CA GLN A 51 -7.13 8.64 9.70
C GLN A 51 -7.56 7.62 8.66
N PRO A 52 -8.61 7.90 7.86
CA PRO A 52 -8.97 7.06 6.72
C PRO A 52 -7.91 7.19 5.61
N ARG A 53 -7.62 6.08 4.94
CA ARG A 53 -6.69 5.99 3.80
C ARG A 53 -7.37 5.25 2.66
N LEU A 54 -7.34 5.85 1.47
CA LEU A 54 -7.84 5.24 0.24
C LEU A 54 -6.71 4.52 -0.49
N ALA A 55 -6.92 3.24 -0.81
CA ALA A 55 -5.98 2.43 -1.56
C ALA A 55 -6.41 2.35 -3.03
N ILE A 56 -5.57 2.88 -3.92
CA ILE A 56 -5.78 2.94 -5.37
C ILE A 56 -4.69 2.14 -6.07
N SER A 57 -5.05 1.37 -7.09
CA SER A 57 -4.10 0.64 -7.97
C SER A 57 -4.27 0.94 -9.44
N ASP A 58 -5.30 1.69 -9.82
CA ASP A 58 -5.54 2.06 -11.20
C ASP A 58 -4.48 3.09 -11.63
N PRO A 59 -3.66 2.79 -12.65
CA PRO A 59 -2.59 3.69 -13.10
C PRO A 59 -3.10 5.06 -13.53
N GLU A 60 -4.27 5.15 -14.17
CA GLU A 60 -4.82 6.41 -14.65
C GLU A 60 -5.31 7.27 -13.48
N LEU A 61 -5.97 6.66 -12.49
CA LEU A 61 -6.37 7.38 -11.26
C LEU A 61 -5.16 7.80 -10.41
N ILE A 62 -4.13 6.94 -10.31
CA ILE A 62 -2.89 7.30 -9.62
C ILE A 62 -2.24 8.49 -10.30
N LYS A 63 -2.18 8.48 -11.64
CA LYS A 63 -1.62 9.57 -12.43
C LYS A 63 -2.41 10.86 -12.20
N GLU A 64 -3.73 10.81 -12.25
CA GLU A 64 -4.59 11.96 -12.00
C GLU A 64 -4.34 12.57 -10.61
N VAL A 65 -4.36 11.76 -9.55
CA VAL A 65 -4.13 12.21 -8.16
C VAL A 65 -2.71 12.74 -7.94
N THR A 66 -1.71 12.17 -8.61
CA THR A 66 -0.30 12.57 -8.41
C THR A 66 0.17 13.72 -9.30
N MET A 67 -0.48 13.91 -10.46
CA MET A 67 -0.18 14.95 -11.44
C MET A 67 -1.08 16.17 -11.32
N ASP A 68 -2.14 16.16 -10.51
CA ASP A 68 -2.92 17.35 -10.18
C ASP A 68 -2.05 18.38 -9.44
N THR A 69 -1.33 19.16 -10.25
CA THR A 69 -0.37 20.20 -9.85
C THR A 69 -1.00 21.58 -10.05
N GLY A 70 -2.29 21.64 -10.41
CA GLY A 70 -2.98 22.83 -10.88
C GLY A 70 -3.76 23.62 -9.82
N GLY A 71 -3.82 23.16 -8.56
CA GLY A 71 -4.63 23.86 -7.54
C GLY A 71 -4.81 23.23 -6.17
N GLY A 72 -4.04 22.20 -5.78
CA GLY A 72 -3.86 21.84 -4.37
C GLY A 72 -4.99 21.06 -3.68
N SER A 73 -5.63 20.11 -4.36
CA SER A 73 -6.63 19.25 -3.70
C SER A 73 -5.99 18.11 -2.86
N PHE A 74 -4.75 17.72 -3.19
CA PHE A 74 -4.05 16.65 -2.50
C PHE A 74 -2.70 17.14 -1.98
N ASP A 75 -2.59 17.25 -0.66
CA ASP A 75 -1.29 17.46 -0.02
C ASP A 75 -0.43 16.22 -0.27
N LYS A 76 0.72 16.40 -0.94
CA LYS A 76 1.77 15.38 -0.96
C LYS A 76 2.27 15.21 0.47
N THR A 77 1.72 14.22 1.17
CA THR A 77 2.13 13.90 2.54
C THR A 77 3.64 13.69 2.56
N GLY A 78 4.35 14.40 3.43
CA GLY A 78 5.82 14.40 3.58
C GLY A 78 6.45 13.07 4.02
N PHE A 79 5.84 11.93 3.70
CA PHE A 79 6.47 10.61 3.70
C PHE A 79 7.40 10.48 2.48
N ASP A 80 8.34 11.42 2.33
CA ASP A 80 9.46 11.27 1.40
C ASP A 80 10.48 10.30 2.01
N LYS A 81 10.12 9.01 2.00
CA LYS A 81 11.08 7.93 2.24
C LYS A 81 12.12 7.87 1.12
N GLY A 82 11.90 8.52 -0.03
CA GLY A 82 12.88 8.58 -1.12
C GLY A 82 14.20 9.18 -0.66
N LYS A 83 14.17 10.29 0.08
CA LYS A 83 15.39 10.89 0.66
C LYS A 83 16.07 10.01 1.71
N ILE A 84 15.28 9.30 2.53
CA ILE A 84 15.81 8.40 3.57
C ILE A 84 16.38 7.11 2.97
N LEU A 85 15.81 6.62 1.88
CA LEU A 85 16.18 5.35 1.24
C LEU A 85 17.30 5.52 0.20
N PHE A 86 17.39 6.68 -0.46
CA PHE A 86 18.36 6.93 -1.54
C PHE A 86 19.43 7.97 -1.21
N GLY A 87 19.43 8.54 0.00
CA GLY A 87 20.51 9.36 0.53
C GLY A 87 20.90 10.53 -0.37
N GLN A 88 20.14 11.63 -0.31
CA GLN A 88 20.54 12.92 -0.89
C GLN A 88 20.28 14.07 0.07
#